data_AF-A0A3B9RP36-F1
#
_entry.id   AF-A0A3B9RP36-F1
#
_cell.length_a   1.000
_cell.length_b   1.000
_cell.length_c   1.000
_cell.angle_alpha   90.00
_cell.angle_beta   90.00
_cell.angle_gamma   90.00
#
_symmetry.space_group_name_H-M   'P 1'
#
loop_
_entity.id
_entity.type
_entity.pdbx_description
1 polymer ?
#
loop_
_entity_poly.entity_id
_entity_poly.type
_entity_poly.pdbx_seq_one_letter_code
_entity_poly.pdbx_strand_id
1 'polypeptide(L)' 'MHEVWIIAEVLEGKIKDVSFELLSRGRALADSLHVRLGSVVLGHSVEPAELQKLISYGSDVVY' A
#
# COMPACT_ATOMS: atom_id res chain seq x y z
N MET A 1 10.12 8.50 14.36
CA MET A 1 8.85 8.36 13.59
C MET A 1 8.71 6.90 13.23
N HIS A 2 7.54 6.32 13.47
CA HIS A 2 7.24 4.91 13.20
C HIS A 2 6.05 4.85 12.24
N GLU A 3 6.02 3.86 11.36
CA GLU A 3 4.97 3.63 10.36
C GLU A 3 4.68 2.14 10.27
N VAL A 4 3.46 1.81 9.84
CA VAL A 4 3.11 0.45 9.43
C VAL A 4 3.30 0.38 7.93
N TRP A 5 4.04 -0.62 7.46
CA TRP A 5 4.25 -0.84 6.02
C TRP A 5 3.59 -2.13 5.55
N ILE A 6 3.03 -2.07 4.35
CA ILE A 6 2.74 -3.25 3.54
C ILE A 6 3.65 -3.25 2.32
N ILE A 7 3.96 -4.43 1.82
CA ILE A 7 4.63 -4.59 0.53
C ILE A 7 3.53 -4.84 -0.51
N ALA A 8 3.45 -3.96 -1.50
CA ALA A 8 2.53 -4.13 -2.62
C ALA A 8 3.19 -5.04 -3.66
N GLU A 9 2.60 -6.22 -3.83
CA GLU A 9 3.06 -7.19 -4.83
C GLU A 9 2.67 -6.70 -6.24
N VAL A 10 3.65 -6.70 -7.15
CA VAL A 10 3.47 -6.29 -8.54
C VAL A 10 3.74 -7.47 -9.46
N LEU A 11 2.84 -7.69 -10.41
CA LEU A 11 3.01 -8.65 -11.51
C LEU A 11 2.64 -7.97 -12.82
N GLU A 12 3.53 -8.01 -13.81
CA GLU A 12 3.31 -7.41 -15.14
C GLU A 12 2.86 -5.93 -15.09
N GLY A 13 3.43 -5.14 -14.19
CA GLY A 13 3.11 -3.71 -14.03
C GLY A 13 1.80 -3.41 -13.30
N LYS A 14 1.10 -4.44 -12.80
CA LYS A 14 -0.16 -4.31 -12.05
C LYS A 14 -0.01 -4.76 -10.61
N ILE A 15 -0.76 -4.10 -9.73
CA ILE A 15 -0.77 -4.44 -8.31
C ILE A 15 -1.71 -5.63 -8.11
N LYS A 16 -1.23 -6.63 -7.37
CA LYS A 16 -2.03 -7.83 -7.06
C LYS A 16 -3.06 -7.53 -5.97
N ASP A 17 -4.21 -8.18 -6.09
CA ASP A 17 -5.36 -7.99 -5.19
C ASP A 17 -5.02 -8.15 -3.71
N VAL A 18 -4.13 -9.08 -3.38
CA VAL A 18 -3.63 -9.32 -2.01
C VAL A 18 -3.05 -8.05 -1.37
N SER A 19 -2.48 -7.14 -2.15
CA SER A 19 -1.94 -5.87 -1.64
C SER A 19 -3.05 -4.99 -1.08
N PHE A 20 -4.22 -4.97 -1.70
CA PHE A 20 -5.38 -4.20 -1.22
C PHE A 20 -6.03 -4.86 0.02
N GLU A 21 -6.00 -6.20 0.11
CA GLU A 21 -6.42 -6.90 1.32
C GLU A 21 -5.51 -6.57 2.52
N LEU A 22 -4.20 -6.50 2.28
CA LEU A 22 -3.21 -6.10 3.28
C LEU A 22 -3.41 -4.65 3.71
N LEU A 23 -3.87 -3.75 2.83
CA LEU A 23 -4.18 -2.37 3.22
C LEU A 23 -5.28 -2.30 4.28
N SER A 24 -6.32 -3.13 4.17
CA SER A 24 -7.38 -3.17 5.17
C SER A 24 -6.84 -3.56 6.56
N ARG A 25 -5.96 -4.56 6.63
CA ARG A 25 -5.32 -5.00 7.87
C ARG A 25 -4.29 -3.98 8.39
N GLY A 26 -3.49 -3.42 7.49
CA GLY A 26 -2.49 -2.41 7.79
C GLY A 26 -3.12 -1.12 8.32
N ARG A 27 -4.27 -0.71 7.76
CA ARG A 27 -5.02 0.47 8.21
C ARG A 27 -5.49 0.33 9.64
N ALA A 28 -6.11 -0.81 9.98
CA ALA A 28 -6.54 -1.09 11.34
C ALA A 28 -5.38 -1.04 12.34
N LEU A 29 -4.21 -1.59 11.97
CA LEU A 29 -3.02 -1.54 12.81
C LEU A 29 -2.46 -0.11 12.93
N ALA A 30 -2.31 0.60 11.82
CA ALA A 30 -1.79 1.96 11.78
C ALA A 30 -2.66 2.92 12.60
N ASP A 31 -3.99 2.78 12.54
CA ASP A 31 -4.94 3.55 13.33
C ASP A 31 -4.80 3.26 14.83
N SER A 32 -4.65 1.99 15.21
CA SER A 32 -4.46 1.57 16.61
C SER A 32 -3.16 2.10 17.22
N LEU A 33 -2.13 2.27 16.39
CA LEU A 33 -0.82 2.78 16.79
C LEU A 33 -0.69 4.29 16.61
N HIS A 34 -1.71 4.95 16.05
CA HIS A 34 -1.72 6.37 15.70
C HIS A 34 -0.52 6.78 14.81
N VAL A 35 -0.23 5.97 13.79
CA VAL A 35 0.85 6.20 12.82
C VAL A 35 0.34 6.11 11.38
N ARG A 36 1.21 6.45 10.41
CA ARG A 36 0.88 6.34 8.98
C ARG A 36 0.95 4.89 8.49
N LEU A 37 0.15 4.59 7.49
CA LEU A 37 0.24 3.39 6.65
C LEU A 37 0.97 3.72 5.35
N GLY A 38 2.10 3.06 5.11
CA GLY A 38 2.85 3.13 3.86
C GLY A 38 2.68 1.87 3.00
N SER A 39 2.52 2.06 1.69
CA SER A 39 2.69 0.98 0.71
C SER A 39 4.05 1.08 0.07
N VAL A 40 4.86 0.04 0.19
CA VAL A 40 6.14 -0.07 -0.52
C VAL A 40 5.91 -0.88 -1.79
N VAL A 41 6.07 -0.25 -2.94
CA VAL A 41 5.85 -0.87 -4.26
C VAL A 41 7.17 -1.35 -4.82
N LEU A 42 7.37 -2.66 -4.85
CA LEU A 42 8.56 -3.27 -5.43
C LEU A 42 8.23 -3.75 -6.85
N GLY A 43 8.38 -2.87 -7.84
CA GLY A 43 8.07 -3.20 -9.24
C GLY A 43 8.65 -2.21 -10.22
N HIS A 44 8.71 -2.61 -11.50
CA HIS A 44 9.15 -1.76 -12.60
C HIS A 44 7.96 -1.43 -13.50
N SER A 45 7.91 -0.19 -13.99
CA SER A 45 6.86 0.29 -14.91
C SER A 45 5.44 0.02 -14.43
N VAL A 46 5.18 0.26 -13.13
CA VAL A 46 3.82 0.18 -12.55
C VAL A 46 2.99 1.33 -13.09
N GLU A 47 1.78 1.03 -13.57
CA GLU A 47 0.89 2.06 -14.13
C GLU A 47 0.54 3.12 -13.06
N PRO A 48 0.58 4.44 -13.37
CA PRO A 48 0.23 5.48 -12.40
C PRO A 48 -1.16 5.33 -11.80
N ALA A 49 -2.11 4.77 -12.55
CA ALA A 49 -3.46 4.47 -12.07
C ALA A 49 -3.46 3.41 -10.96
N GLU A 50 -2.55 2.43 -11.01
CA GLU A 50 -2.40 1.41 -9.97
C GLU A 50 -1.84 2.01 -8.68
N LEU A 51 -0.84 2.90 -8.78
CA LEU A 51 -0.30 3.61 -7.63
C LEU A 51 -1.38 4.47 -6.94
N GLN A 52 -2.24 5.12 -7.71
CA GLN A 52 -3.34 5.91 -7.18
C GLN A 52 -4.41 5.06 -6.49
N LYS A 53 -4.58 3.80 -6.90
CA LYS A 53 -5.47 2.86 -6.20
C LYS A 53 -5.00 2.60 -4.76
N LEU A 54 -3.71 2.43 -4.52
CA LEU A 54 -3.21 2.20 -3.14
C LEU A 54 -3.61 3.32 -2.18
N ILE A 55 -3.47 4.59 -2.60
CA ILE A 55 -3.90 5.74 -1.82
C ILE A 55 -5.41 5.70 -1.56
N SER A 56 -6.21 5.46 -2.60
CA SER A 56 -7.68 5.43 -2.48
C SER A 56 -8.20 4.26 -1.65
N TYR A 57 -7.40 3.20 -1.47
CA TYR A 57 -7.72 2.04 -0.64
C TYR A 57 -7.13 2.12 0.79
N GLY A 58 -6.46 3.22 1.16
CA GLY A 58 -6.15 3.53 2.55
C GLY A 58 -4.68 3.81 2.89
N SER A 59 -3.77 3.78 1.90
CA SER A 59 -2.38 4.20 2.12
C SER A 59 -2.28 5.70 2.31
N ASP A 60 -1.54 6.13 3.33
CA ASP A 60 -1.19 7.54 3.52
C ASP A 60 -0.03 7.97 2.63
N VAL A 61 0.84 7.00 2.29
CA VAL A 61 2.03 7.21 1.47
C VAL A 61 2.32 5.98 0.62
N VAL A 62 2.82 6.19 -0.59
CA VAL A 62 3.30 5.15 -1.51
C VAL A 62 4.77 5.41 -1.79
N TYR A 63 5.61 4.39 -1.56
CA TYR A 63 7.06 4.37 -1.74
C TYR A 63 7.45 3.53 -2.94
#